data_AF-A0A3N5QTJ0-F1
#
_entry.id   AF-A0A3N5QTJ0-F1
#
_cell.length_a   1.000
_cell.length_b   1.000
_cell.length_c   1.000
_cell.angle_alpha   90.00
_cell.angle_beta   90.00
_cell.angle_gamma   90.00
#
_symmetry.space_group_name_H-M   'P 1'
#
loop_
_entity.id
_entity.type
_entity.pdbx_description
1 polymer ?
#
loop_
_entity_poly.entity_id
_entity_poly.type
_entity_poly.pdbx_seq_one_letter_code
_entity_poly.pdbx_strand_id
1 'polypeptide(L)'
;VGLDEKEVLGLYQSRAPQAIVPSFPGVRDKQTRFRKAYGLTVVFLILISFLIVYFGRGAGLKSRPQGNPNNPISASDPVMEPVPMLQMENPTEIQPNVRALQAERISETSRLSPVLEPEPVNKTDMGGASVRVKPKQTPSGEWILKAFARKETWINIYKDQAPPQDYTFMPGDKREWHAQKGFIVIVGNAAGIDFELNGVKYEKLGDSNQVIKLKLPEDFERKENEQ
;
A
#
# COMPACT_ATOMS: atom_id res chain seq x y z
N VAL A 1 -56.23 -8.05 -19.00
CA VAL A 1 -55.52 -7.23 -20.00
C VAL A 1 -54.05 -7.44 -19.76
N GLY A 2 -53.43 -8.36 -20.50
CA GLY A 2 -52.02 -8.69 -20.36
C GLY A 2 -51.20 -7.74 -21.23
N LEU A 3 -50.64 -6.70 -20.61
CA LEU A 3 -49.71 -5.81 -21.29
C LEU A 3 -48.38 -6.55 -21.49
N ASP A 4 -47.88 -6.53 -22.72
CA ASP A 4 -46.62 -7.17 -23.10
C ASP A 4 -45.48 -6.52 -22.32
N GLU A 5 -44.69 -7.35 -21.62
CA GLU A 5 -43.58 -6.91 -20.79
C GLU A 5 -42.57 -6.06 -21.60
N LYS A 6 -42.42 -6.37 -22.88
CA LYS A 6 -41.54 -5.63 -23.79
C LYS A 6 -42.07 -4.22 -24.11
N GLU A 7 -43.38 -4.06 -24.18
CA GLU A 7 -44.03 -2.78 -24.42
C GLU A 7 -43.90 -1.88 -23.19
N VAL A 8 -44.08 -2.45 -21.99
CA VAL A 8 -43.87 -1.74 -20.72
C VAL A 8 -42.40 -1.33 -20.56
N LEU A 9 -41.46 -2.22 -20.86
CA LEU A 9 -40.03 -1.92 -20.81
C LEU A 9 -39.63 -0.84 -21.82
N GLY A 10 -40.19 -0.88 -23.04
CA GLY A 10 -39.96 0.14 -24.06
C GLY A 10 -40.43 1.53 -23.63
N LEU A 11 -41.59 1.62 -22.97
CA LEU A 11 -42.11 2.88 -22.41
C LEU A 11 -41.25 3.42 -21.26
N TYR A 12 -40.72 2.54 -20.42
CA TYR A 12 -39.76 2.92 -19.38
C TYR A 12 -38.47 3.46 -19.98
N GLN A 13 -37.93 2.81 -21.01
CA GLN A 13 -36.69 3.23 -21.67
C GLN A 13 -36.85 4.56 -22.41
N SER A 14 -38.02 4.82 -23.00
CA SER A 14 -38.31 6.08 -23.71
C SER A 14 -38.58 7.28 -22.80
N ARG A 15 -38.95 7.05 -21.52
CA ARG A 15 -39.25 8.13 -20.56
C ARG A 15 -38.23 8.27 -19.44
N ALA A 16 -37.30 7.33 -19.31
CA ALA A 16 -36.18 7.50 -18.41
C ALA A 16 -35.36 8.71 -18.90
N PRO A 17 -35.22 9.79 -18.10
CA PRO A 17 -34.17 10.77 -18.38
C PRO A 17 -32.88 9.98 -18.42
N GLN A 18 -32.06 10.18 -19.47
CA GLN A 18 -30.71 9.60 -19.58
C GLN A 18 -30.10 9.65 -18.19
N ALA A 19 -29.98 8.49 -17.53
CA ALA A 19 -29.36 8.45 -16.24
C ALA A 19 -27.99 9.06 -16.48
N ILE A 20 -27.71 10.19 -15.83
CA ILE A 20 -26.34 10.67 -15.70
C ILE A 20 -25.70 9.56 -14.89
N VAL A 21 -25.24 8.50 -15.57
CA VAL A 21 -24.37 7.51 -14.99
C VAL A 21 -23.17 8.37 -14.61
N PRO A 22 -22.90 8.61 -13.32
CA PRO A 22 -21.65 9.24 -12.97
C PRO A 22 -20.60 8.33 -13.60
N SER A 23 -19.91 8.86 -14.61
CA SER A 23 -18.75 8.22 -15.19
C SER A 23 -17.77 8.10 -14.04
N PHE A 24 -17.79 6.95 -13.37
CA PHE A 24 -16.73 6.60 -12.46
C PHE A 24 -15.51 6.44 -13.37
N PRO A 25 -14.53 7.35 -13.32
CA PRO A 25 -13.34 7.19 -14.12
C PRO A 25 -12.75 5.83 -13.74
N GLY A 26 -12.63 4.97 -14.76
CA GLY A 26 -12.35 3.56 -14.58
C GLY A 26 -11.20 3.35 -13.60
N VAL A 27 -11.37 2.38 -12.70
CA VAL A 27 -10.31 1.84 -11.86
C VAL A 27 -9.14 1.50 -12.80
N ARG A 28 -8.19 2.44 -12.92
CA ARG A 28 -6.98 2.20 -13.69
C ARG A 28 -6.18 1.20 -12.87
N ASP A 29 -6.28 -0.06 -13.25
CA ASP A 29 -5.37 -1.11 -12.78
C ASP A 29 -3.93 -0.61 -12.94
N LYS A 30 -3.30 -0.26 -11.81
CA LYS A 30 -1.88 0.07 -11.75
C LYS A 30 -1.03 -1.20 -11.83
N GLN A 31 -1.34 -2.12 -12.76
CA GLN A 31 -0.67 -3.42 -12.87
C GLN A 31 -0.08 -3.72 -14.27
N THR A 32 0.27 -2.70 -15.06
CA THR A 32 0.85 -2.94 -16.41
C THR A 32 2.23 -2.33 -16.64
N ARG A 33 2.75 -1.52 -15.72
CA ARG A 33 4.07 -0.88 -15.89
C ARG A 33 5.24 -1.82 -15.59
N PHE A 34 5.05 -2.79 -14.69
CA PHE A 34 6.12 -3.71 -14.29
C PHE A 34 6.33 -4.87 -15.27
N ARG A 35 5.30 -5.35 -15.98
CA ARG A 35 5.44 -6.48 -16.93
C ARG A 35 6.21 -6.10 -18.20
N LYS A 36 6.11 -4.85 -18.66
CA LYS A 36 6.83 -4.38 -19.86
C LYS A 36 8.34 -4.15 -19.60
N ALA A 37 8.72 -3.78 -18.38
CA ALA A 37 10.13 -3.59 -18.02
C ALA A 37 10.90 -4.92 -18.03
N TYR A 38 10.30 -6.01 -17.54
CA TYR A 38 10.91 -7.36 -17.61
C TYR A 38 11.05 -7.90 -19.04
N GLY A 39 10.09 -7.61 -19.93
CA GLY A 39 10.22 -8.00 -21.33
C GLY A 39 11.44 -7.36 -22.01
N LEU A 40 11.69 -6.08 -21.72
CA LEU A 40 12.79 -5.32 -22.31
C LEU A 40 14.15 -5.77 -21.75
N THR A 41 14.24 -6.11 -20.46
CA THR A 41 15.48 -6.66 -19.87
C THR A 41 15.81 -8.05 -20.42
N VAL A 42 14.82 -8.94 -20.59
CA VAL A 42 15.05 -10.28 -21.17
C VAL A 42 15.51 -10.18 -22.63
N VAL A 43 14.89 -9.31 -23.44
CA VAL A 43 15.34 -9.08 -24.83
C VAL A 43 16.76 -8.54 -24.88
N PHE A 44 17.12 -7.61 -23.99
CA PHE A 44 18.48 -7.07 -23.91
C PHE A 44 19.52 -8.13 -23.52
N LEU A 45 19.20 -9.02 -22.58
CA LEU A 45 20.07 -10.15 -22.21
C LEU A 45 20.28 -11.13 -23.37
N ILE A 46 19.23 -11.40 -24.15
CA ILE A 46 19.33 -12.25 -25.35
C ILE A 46 20.21 -11.59 -26.41
N LEU A 47 20.06 -10.28 -26.63
CA LEU A 47 20.90 -9.51 -27.58
C LEU A 47 22.37 -9.51 -27.17
N ILE A 48 22.68 -9.30 -25.88
CA ILE A 48 24.05 -9.38 -25.35
C ILE A 48 24.62 -10.78 -25.53
N SER A 49 23.86 -11.82 -25.18
CA SER A 49 24.29 -13.21 -25.37
C SER A 49 24.62 -13.50 -26.83
N PHE A 50 23.79 -13.03 -27.76
CA PHE A 50 24.02 -13.17 -29.19
C PHE A 50 25.29 -12.42 -29.64
N LEU A 51 25.52 -11.21 -29.14
CA LEU A 51 26.75 -10.45 -29.38
C LEU A 51 27.99 -11.22 -28.90
N ILE A 52 27.96 -11.76 -27.68
CA ILE A 52 29.08 -12.52 -27.11
C ILE A 52 29.37 -13.76 -27.96
N VAL A 53 28.37 -14.48 -28.46
CA VAL A 53 28.60 -15.64 -29.32
C VAL A 53 29.12 -15.22 -30.70
N TYR A 54 28.60 -14.14 -31.26
CA TYR A 54 28.98 -13.64 -32.58
C TYR A 54 30.41 -13.09 -32.60
N PHE A 55 30.80 -12.31 -31.58
CA PHE A 55 32.13 -11.71 -31.46
C PHE A 55 33.14 -12.59 -30.70
N GLY A 56 32.68 -13.43 -29.78
CA GLY A 56 33.52 -14.31 -28.96
C GLY A 56 34.03 -15.55 -29.67
N ARG A 57 33.48 -15.90 -30.84
CA ARG A 57 34.04 -16.96 -31.70
C ARG A 57 35.44 -16.62 -32.26
N GLY A 58 35.90 -15.36 -32.15
CA GLY A 58 37.23 -14.92 -32.59
C GLY A 58 38.29 -14.78 -31.49
N ALA A 59 37.94 -14.95 -30.22
CA ALA A 59 38.89 -14.76 -29.11
C ALA A 59 39.44 -16.10 -28.61
N GLY A 60 40.40 -16.66 -29.35
CA GLY A 60 41.20 -17.79 -28.89
C GLY A 60 41.91 -17.45 -27.58
N LEU A 61 41.57 -18.17 -26.51
CA LEU A 61 42.23 -18.10 -25.22
C LEU A 61 43.71 -18.45 -25.41
N LYS A 62 44.61 -17.46 -25.24
CA LYS A 62 46.04 -17.73 -25.12
C LYS A 62 46.27 -18.50 -23.83
N SER A 63 46.47 -19.81 -23.96
CA SER A 63 46.94 -20.69 -22.91
C SER A 63 48.24 -20.14 -22.30
N ARG A 64 48.24 -19.90 -20.99
CA ARG A 64 49.43 -19.48 -20.23
C ARG A 64 50.32 -20.70 -19.93
N PRO A 65 51.66 -20.60 -20.00
CA PRO A 65 52.55 -21.76 -19.93
C PRO A 65 52.72 -22.34 -18.51
N GLN A 66 52.95 -23.64 -18.51
CA GLN A 66 53.33 -24.56 -17.43
C GLN A 66 54.48 -24.04 -16.54
N GLY A 67 54.39 -24.28 -15.22
CA GLY A 67 55.42 -23.94 -14.24
C GLY A 67 55.47 -24.90 -13.05
N ASN A 68 56.32 -25.92 -13.21
CA ASN A 68 57.09 -26.70 -12.21
C ASN A 68 56.43 -27.86 -11.42
N PRO A 69 57.01 -29.10 -11.46
CA PRO A 69 56.51 -30.30 -10.82
C PRO A 69 57.27 -30.60 -9.52
N ASN A 70 56.63 -30.59 -8.36
CA ASN A 70 57.23 -31.13 -7.13
C ASN A 70 56.17 -31.48 -6.07
N ASN A 71 55.22 -32.35 -6.42
CA ASN A 71 54.54 -33.11 -5.37
C ASN A 71 54.19 -34.53 -5.87
N PRO A 72 54.83 -35.59 -5.37
CA PRO A 72 54.58 -36.94 -5.82
C PRO A 72 53.27 -37.48 -5.25
N ILE A 73 52.41 -37.96 -6.15
CA ILE A 73 51.26 -38.82 -5.85
C ILE A 73 51.79 -40.26 -5.76
N SER A 74 51.44 -41.00 -4.70
CA SER A 74 51.51 -42.46 -4.65
C SER A 74 50.39 -42.94 -3.70
N ALA A 75 49.26 -43.40 -4.26
CA ALA A 75 48.90 -44.81 -4.47
C ALA A 75 48.35 -45.43 -3.16
N SER A 76 47.22 -46.13 -3.05
CA SER A 76 46.34 -46.85 -3.98
C SER A 76 45.18 -47.45 -3.15
N ASP A 77 43.93 -47.39 -3.62
CA ASP A 77 42.82 -48.31 -3.22
C ASP A 77 43.09 -49.73 -3.79
N PRO A 78 42.40 -50.85 -3.42
CA PRO A 78 41.06 -51.01 -2.80
C PRO A 78 40.93 -52.19 -1.76
N VAL A 79 39.71 -52.51 -1.25
CA VAL A 79 39.10 -53.88 -1.11
C VAL A 79 37.75 -53.86 -0.35
N MET A 80 36.83 -54.75 -0.77
CA MET A 80 35.38 -54.94 -0.53
C MET A 80 34.88 -55.35 0.88
N GLU A 81 33.61 -54.98 1.20
CA GLU A 81 32.43 -55.63 1.89
C GLU A 81 32.59 -56.89 2.81
N PRO A 82 31.58 -57.32 3.64
CA PRO A 82 30.17 -56.89 3.82
C PRO A 82 29.64 -56.79 5.29
N VAL A 83 28.36 -56.42 5.38
CA VAL A 83 27.47 -56.23 6.55
C VAL A 83 27.23 -57.50 7.40
N PRO A 84 26.91 -57.38 8.70
CA PRO A 84 25.79 -58.15 9.23
C PRO A 84 24.77 -57.29 10.00
N MET A 85 23.50 -57.45 9.60
CA MET A 85 22.33 -57.12 10.41
C MET A 85 22.38 -57.89 11.74
N LEU A 86 22.14 -57.21 12.85
CA LEU A 86 21.64 -57.84 14.07
C LEU A 86 20.38 -57.09 14.55
N GLN A 87 19.44 -57.92 14.97
CA GLN A 87 18.03 -57.66 15.19
C GLN A 87 17.74 -56.85 16.46
N MET A 88 16.72 -56.00 16.34
CA MET A 88 15.56 -55.90 17.24
C MET A 88 15.80 -56.07 18.74
N GLU A 89 15.92 -54.95 19.47
CA GLU A 89 15.31 -54.84 20.80
C GLU A 89 14.65 -53.46 20.97
N ASN A 90 13.33 -53.50 21.10
CA ASN A 90 12.50 -52.40 21.57
C ASN A 90 12.43 -52.50 23.10
N PRO A 91 12.50 -51.37 23.81
CA PRO A 91 11.42 -51.09 24.75
C PRO A 91 10.98 -49.63 24.74
N THR A 92 9.69 -49.44 24.47
CA THR A 92 8.77 -48.53 25.16
C THR A 92 9.33 -47.18 25.67
N GLU A 93 9.02 -46.09 24.96
CA GLU A 93 8.83 -44.78 25.60
C GLU A 93 7.68 -43.98 24.96
N ILE A 94 6.55 -44.03 25.65
CA ILE A 94 5.57 -42.97 25.97
C ILE A 94 5.16 -41.95 24.88
N GLN A 95 3.86 -42.02 24.60
CA GLN A 95 2.99 -41.10 23.87
C GLN A 95 2.94 -39.65 24.42
N PRO A 96 2.29 -38.71 23.70
CA PRO A 96 2.70 -37.32 23.59
C PRO A 96 2.27 -36.46 24.78
N ASN A 97 3.19 -35.64 25.30
CA ASN A 97 2.83 -34.65 26.30
C ASN A 97 2.19 -33.41 25.64
N VAL A 98 0.87 -33.41 25.75
CA VAL A 98 -0.06 -32.28 25.76
C VAL A 98 0.52 -30.97 26.29
N ARG A 99 0.38 -29.92 25.47
CA ARG A 99 -0.47 -28.76 25.76
C ARG A 99 -0.48 -28.32 27.25
N ALA A 100 0.63 -27.73 27.73
CA ALA A 100 0.63 -26.98 28.99
C ALA A 100 1.85 -26.04 29.15
N LEU A 101 2.29 -25.31 28.11
CA LEU A 101 3.35 -24.29 28.25
C LEU A 101 3.13 -23.10 27.31
N GLN A 102 1.95 -22.46 27.37
CA GLN A 102 1.75 -21.11 26.80
C GLN A 102 0.50 -20.43 27.37
N ALA A 103 0.43 -20.30 28.70
CA ALA A 103 -0.66 -19.56 29.35
C ALA A 103 -0.24 -18.69 30.55
N GLU A 104 1.06 -18.53 30.86
CA GLU A 104 1.51 -17.66 31.96
C GLU A 104 2.49 -16.58 31.49
N ARG A 105 2.01 -15.71 30.60
CA ARG A 105 2.70 -14.43 30.30
C ARG A 105 1.74 -13.24 30.36
N ILE A 106 0.75 -13.32 31.25
CA ILE A 106 -0.20 -12.25 31.55
C ILE A 106 -0.39 -12.16 33.06
N SER A 107 0.65 -11.80 33.83
CA SER A 107 0.50 -11.33 35.22
C SER A 107 1.83 -10.84 35.82
N GLU A 108 2.50 -9.88 35.19
CA GLU A 108 3.57 -9.11 35.87
C GLU A 108 3.52 -7.64 35.44
N THR A 109 2.49 -6.92 35.87
CA THR A 109 2.55 -5.45 36.04
C THR A 109 1.58 -5.07 37.15
N SER A 110 1.91 -5.46 38.38
CA SER A 110 1.29 -4.87 39.57
C SER A 110 2.18 -5.07 40.79
N ARG A 111 3.15 -4.16 40.96
CA ARG A 111 3.75 -3.73 42.24
C ARG A 111 4.33 -2.32 42.01
N LEU A 112 3.54 -1.25 42.16
CA LEU A 112 3.42 -0.42 43.36
C LEU A 112 4.77 -0.04 44.00
N SER A 113 5.13 1.25 43.86
CA SER A 113 5.91 2.09 44.79
C SER A 113 6.00 3.53 44.22
N PRO A 114 6.17 4.59 45.03
CA PRO A 114 5.06 5.45 45.45
C PRO A 114 5.27 6.96 45.16
N VAL A 115 4.16 7.69 45.26
CA VAL A 115 4.00 9.05 45.83
C VAL A 115 5.14 10.06 45.61
N LEU A 116 4.87 11.04 44.75
CA LEU A 116 5.13 12.45 45.03
C LEU A 116 3.97 13.27 44.44
N GLU A 117 2.93 13.45 45.26
CA GLU A 117 1.93 14.51 45.14
C GLU A 117 2.56 15.79 45.74
N PRO A 118 2.36 16.95 45.11
CA PRO A 118 1.44 17.87 45.75
C PRO A 118 0.42 18.47 44.77
N GLU A 119 -0.86 18.26 45.11
CA GLU A 119 -2.03 19.07 44.79
C GLU A 119 -1.86 20.55 45.23
N PRO A 120 -2.80 21.50 44.95
CA PRO A 120 -4.08 21.43 44.23
C PRO A 120 -4.33 22.61 43.25
N VAL A 121 -5.58 22.74 42.77
CA VAL A 121 -6.29 23.94 42.25
C VAL A 121 -6.21 24.11 40.71
N ASN A 122 -7.29 24.08 39.92
CA ASN A 122 -8.70 24.34 40.17
C ASN A 122 -9.58 23.56 39.18
N LYS A 123 -10.71 23.03 39.66
CA LYS A 123 -11.86 22.64 38.83
C LYS A 123 -12.64 23.89 38.41
N THR A 124 -13.44 23.74 37.35
CA THR A 124 -14.44 24.69 36.81
C THR A 124 -13.79 25.72 35.87
N ASP A 125 -13.99 25.66 34.56
CA ASP A 125 -15.30 25.94 33.97
C ASP A 125 -15.65 25.10 32.72
N MET A 126 -16.93 24.74 32.63
CA MET A 126 -17.56 24.34 31.37
C MET A 126 -17.58 25.54 30.45
N GLY A 127 -16.84 25.47 29.35
CA GLY A 127 -16.86 26.50 28.32
C GLY A 127 -16.41 25.91 27.00
N GLY A 128 -17.31 25.19 26.33
CA GLY A 128 -17.14 24.72 24.97
C GLY A 128 -17.04 25.89 24.00
N ALA A 129 -15.91 26.57 23.97
CA ALA A 129 -15.47 27.34 22.83
C ALA A 129 -14.66 26.39 21.96
N SER A 130 -15.34 25.74 21.00
CA SER A 130 -14.65 25.22 19.81
C SER A 130 -14.03 26.43 19.11
N VAL A 131 -12.80 26.76 19.48
CA VAL A 131 -11.98 27.71 18.74
C VAL A 131 -11.79 27.06 17.37
N ARG A 132 -12.58 27.49 16.38
CA ARG A 132 -12.40 27.10 14.97
C ARG A 132 -11.06 27.66 14.52
N VAL A 133 -10.00 26.89 14.72
CA VAL A 133 -8.68 27.21 14.18
C VAL A 133 -8.79 27.03 12.66
N LYS A 134 -8.86 28.15 11.93
CA LYS A 134 -8.78 28.12 10.47
C LYS A 134 -7.35 27.70 10.08
N PRO A 135 -7.18 26.76 9.14
CA PRO A 135 -5.84 26.34 8.73
C PRO A 135 -5.10 27.53 8.12
N LYS A 136 -3.86 27.72 8.56
CA LYS A 136 -2.93 28.73 8.03
C LYS A 136 -1.84 28.00 7.24
N GLN A 137 -1.31 28.64 6.20
CA GLN A 137 -0.15 28.13 5.47
C GLN A 137 1.03 27.89 6.42
N THR A 138 1.89 26.94 6.04
CA THR A 138 3.18 26.75 6.73
C THR A 138 4.03 28.01 6.61
N PRO A 139 5.10 28.16 7.42
CA PRO A 139 6.03 29.29 7.29
C PRO A 139 6.67 29.42 5.89
N SER A 140 6.73 28.34 5.12
CA SER A 140 7.18 28.35 3.72
C SER A 140 6.11 28.79 2.71
N GLY A 141 4.88 29.05 3.15
CA GLY A 141 3.75 29.39 2.28
C GLY A 141 3.08 28.17 1.63
N GLU A 142 3.31 26.97 2.15
CA GLU A 142 2.81 25.71 1.57
C GLU A 142 1.56 25.18 2.30
N TRP A 143 0.73 24.46 1.55
CA TRP A 143 -0.39 23.68 2.04
C TRP A 143 -0.05 22.19 2.00
N ILE A 144 -0.12 21.56 3.17
CA ILE A 144 0.11 20.13 3.37
C ILE A 144 -1.24 19.49 3.70
N LEU A 145 -1.71 18.64 2.80
CA LEU A 145 -2.94 17.86 2.97
C LEU A 145 -2.58 16.41 3.25
N LYS A 146 -3.01 15.90 4.40
CA LYS A 146 -2.90 14.48 4.75
C LYS A 146 -4.26 13.82 4.67
N ALA A 147 -4.28 12.58 4.22
CA ALA A 147 -5.46 11.72 4.14
C ALA A 147 -5.26 10.46 4.98
N PHE A 148 -6.33 10.04 5.66
CA PHE A 148 -6.38 8.83 6.47
C PHE A 148 -7.64 8.05 6.13
N ALA A 149 -7.51 6.90 5.48
CA ALA A 149 -8.63 6.07 5.09
C ALA A 149 -9.03 5.09 6.21
N ARG A 150 -10.31 5.12 6.59
CA ARG A 150 -10.97 4.15 7.48
C ARG A 150 -11.71 3.06 6.72
N LYS A 151 -12.14 3.34 5.50
CA LYS A 151 -12.81 2.40 4.58
C LYS A 151 -12.26 2.56 3.17
N GLU A 152 -12.59 1.61 2.30
CA GLU A 152 -12.32 1.76 0.86
C GLU A 152 -12.95 3.04 0.32
N THR A 153 -12.12 3.93 -0.20
CA THR A 153 -12.52 5.29 -0.61
C THR A 153 -11.80 5.65 -1.91
N TRP A 154 -12.55 6.18 -2.89
CA TRP A 154 -11.95 6.72 -4.11
C TRP A 154 -11.82 8.24 -4.01
N ILE A 155 -10.72 8.78 -4.53
CA ILE A 155 -10.44 10.21 -4.54
C ILE A 155 -9.91 10.64 -5.90
N ASN A 156 -10.43 11.74 -6.41
CA ASN A 156 -9.82 12.54 -7.47
C ASN A 156 -9.33 13.86 -6.87
N ILE A 157 -8.03 14.14 -7.00
CA ILE A 157 -7.42 15.34 -6.41
C ILE A 157 -6.76 16.21 -7.48
N TYR A 158 -7.10 17.49 -7.45
CA TYR A 158 -6.44 18.55 -8.17
C TYR A 158 -5.50 19.28 -7.20
N LYS A 159 -4.25 19.41 -7.60
CA LYS A 159 -3.21 20.10 -6.84
C LYS A 159 -2.79 21.35 -7.59
N ASP A 160 -3.04 22.54 -7.03
CA ASP A 160 -2.84 23.80 -7.73
C ASP A 160 -3.49 23.76 -9.13
N GLN A 161 -2.69 24.01 -10.18
CA GLN A 161 -3.08 23.94 -11.58
C GLN A 161 -2.66 22.64 -12.29
N ALA A 162 -2.18 21.63 -11.55
CA ALA A 162 -1.77 20.37 -12.13
C ALA A 162 -2.98 19.52 -12.59
N PRO A 163 -2.81 18.61 -13.57
CA PRO A 163 -3.86 17.65 -13.92
C PRO A 163 -4.33 16.82 -12.72
N PRO A 164 -5.60 16.40 -12.69
CA PRO A 164 -6.13 15.60 -11.59
C PRO A 164 -5.44 14.24 -11.48
N GLN A 165 -5.40 13.72 -10.25
CA GLN A 165 -4.87 12.39 -9.95
C GLN A 165 -5.91 11.55 -9.22
N ASP A 166 -6.11 10.33 -9.71
CA ASP A 166 -7.03 9.36 -9.12
C ASP A 166 -6.32 8.39 -8.19
N TYR A 167 -7.00 8.08 -7.09
CA TYR A 167 -6.54 7.17 -6.07
C TYR A 167 -7.70 6.36 -5.50
N THR A 168 -7.47 5.07 -5.28
CA THR A 168 -8.31 4.22 -4.45
C THR A 168 -7.53 3.88 -3.20
N PHE A 169 -8.09 4.23 -2.04
CA PHE A 169 -7.51 3.99 -0.73
C PHE A 169 -8.15 2.76 -0.12
N MET A 170 -7.34 1.89 0.48
CA MET A 170 -7.78 0.80 1.35
C MET A 170 -7.85 1.26 2.82
N PRO A 171 -8.59 0.55 3.69
CA PRO A 171 -8.59 0.84 5.12
C PRO A 171 -7.16 0.84 5.70
N GLY A 172 -6.80 1.91 6.42
CA GLY A 172 -5.47 2.11 7.00
C GLY A 172 -4.50 2.88 6.11
N ASP A 173 -4.83 3.11 4.82
CA ASP A 173 -3.96 3.86 3.92
C ASP A 173 -3.81 5.32 4.36
N LYS A 174 -2.58 5.82 4.18
CA LYS A 174 -2.21 7.21 4.47
C LYS A 174 -1.52 7.82 3.27
N ARG A 175 -1.79 9.10 3.02
CA ARG A 175 -1.10 9.86 1.98
C ARG A 175 -0.97 11.33 2.36
N GLU A 176 0.08 11.96 1.86
CA GLU A 176 0.35 13.38 2.02
C GLU A 176 0.56 14.02 0.65
N TRP A 177 0.02 15.23 0.47
CA TRP A 177 0.22 16.06 -0.71
C TRP A 177 0.61 17.48 -0.32
N HIS A 178 1.36 18.09 -1.23
CA HIS A 178 2.00 19.39 -1.05
C HIS A 178 1.62 20.33 -2.20
N ALA A 179 1.00 21.46 -1.88
CA ALA A 179 0.51 22.45 -2.85
C ALA A 179 0.89 23.88 -2.43
N GLN A 180 1.09 24.76 -3.40
CA GLN A 180 1.40 26.17 -3.11
C GLN A 180 0.12 26.99 -2.87
N LYS A 181 -0.94 26.72 -3.62
CA LYS A 181 -2.20 27.47 -3.62
C LYS A 181 -3.32 26.71 -2.93
N GLY A 182 -3.46 25.42 -3.23
CA GLY A 182 -4.49 24.59 -2.61
C GLY A 182 -4.87 23.34 -3.40
N PHE A 183 -6.00 22.77 -3.01
CA PHE A 183 -6.52 21.49 -3.49
C PHE A 183 -8.01 21.59 -3.81
N ILE A 184 -8.43 20.89 -4.87
CA ILE A 184 -9.83 20.48 -5.05
C ILE A 184 -9.84 18.98 -4.94
N VAL A 185 -10.67 18.43 -4.06
CA VAL A 185 -10.73 17.00 -3.77
C VAL A 185 -12.16 16.51 -3.97
N ILE A 186 -12.34 15.54 -4.85
CA ILE A 186 -13.61 14.82 -5.01
C ILE A 186 -13.43 13.47 -4.34
N VAL A 187 -14.31 13.14 -3.40
CA VAL A 187 -14.24 11.91 -2.60
C VAL A 187 -15.50 11.09 -2.82
N GLY A 188 -15.34 9.82 -3.20
CA GLY A 188 -16.43 8.83 -3.21
C GLY A 188 -16.33 7.90 -2.01
N ASN A 189 -17.47 7.62 -1.37
CA ASN A 189 -17.56 7.01 -0.03
C ASN A 189 -16.96 7.91 1.07
N ALA A 190 -17.45 9.15 1.15
CA ALA A 190 -16.92 10.20 2.04
C ALA A 190 -16.83 9.81 3.53
N ALA A 191 -17.74 8.99 4.05
CA ALA A 191 -17.64 8.47 5.43
C ALA A 191 -16.40 7.59 5.69
N GLY A 192 -15.68 7.20 4.64
CA GLY A 192 -14.52 6.32 4.68
C GLY A 192 -13.18 7.02 4.87
N ILE A 193 -13.11 8.35 4.88
CA ILE A 193 -11.83 9.08 4.96
C ILE A 193 -11.90 10.31 5.86
N ASP A 194 -10.77 10.68 6.46
CA ASP A 194 -10.53 11.99 7.08
C ASP A 194 -9.39 12.70 6.36
N PHE A 195 -9.44 14.04 6.37
CA PHE A 195 -8.32 14.86 5.96
C PHE A 195 -7.76 15.70 7.10
N GLU A 196 -6.52 16.11 6.96
CA GLU A 196 -5.87 17.11 7.81
C GLU A 196 -5.14 18.11 6.92
N LEU A 197 -5.51 19.38 6.99
CA LEU A 197 -4.83 20.47 6.28
C LEU A 197 -4.02 21.28 7.28
N ASN A 198 -2.70 21.23 7.20
CA ASN A 198 -1.78 21.94 8.10
C ASN A 198 -2.14 21.78 9.59
N GLY A 199 -2.50 20.57 10.01
CA GLY A 199 -2.89 20.24 11.39
C GLY A 199 -4.37 20.43 11.72
N VAL A 200 -5.16 21.05 10.85
CA VAL A 200 -6.62 21.20 11.04
C VAL A 200 -7.34 20.00 10.42
N LYS A 201 -8.06 19.25 11.25
CA LYS A 201 -8.78 18.05 10.83
C LYS A 201 -10.11 18.38 10.18
N TYR A 202 -10.41 17.65 9.12
CA TYR A 202 -11.68 17.60 8.42
C TYR A 202 -12.22 16.18 8.55
N GLU A 203 -13.02 15.98 9.59
CA GLU A 203 -13.68 14.71 9.90
C GLU A 203 -15.14 14.74 9.41
N LYS A 204 -15.75 13.55 9.29
CA LYS A 204 -17.17 13.40 8.91
C LYS A 204 -17.53 14.17 7.64
N LEU A 205 -16.73 13.99 6.60
CA LEU A 205 -16.86 14.72 5.35
C LEU A 205 -18.20 14.47 4.63
N GLY A 206 -18.83 13.34 4.92
CA GLY A 206 -20.15 12.96 4.41
C GLY A 206 -20.55 11.56 4.87
N ASP A 207 -21.61 11.05 4.26
CA ASP A 207 -22.20 9.74 4.54
C ASP A 207 -21.52 8.60 3.76
N SER A 208 -21.89 7.36 4.08
CA SER A 208 -21.39 6.18 3.36
C SER A 208 -21.90 6.19 1.92
N ASN A 209 -21.04 5.85 0.96
CA ASN A 209 -21.29 5.91 -0.48
C ASN A 209 -21.64 7.30 -1.05
N GLN A 210 -21.52 8.37 -0.25
CA GLN A 210 -21.70 9.73 -0.74
C GLN A 210 -20.48 10.20 -1.53
N VAL A 211 -20.71 10.94 -2.62
CA VAL A 211 -19.68 11.69 -3.33
C VAL A 211 -19.74 13.16 -2.92
N ILE A 212 -18.61 13.72 -2.53
CA ILE A 212 -18.49 15.13 -2.13
C ILE A 212 -17.35 15.81 -2.91
N LYS A 213 -17.41 17.14 -2.99
CA LYS A 213 -16.33 17.98 -3.52
C LYS A 213 -15.90 18.99 -2.45
N LEU A 214 -14.62 19.01 -2.14
CA LEU A 214 -13.99 19.88 -1.15
C LEU A 214 -13.00 20.82 -1.84
N LYS A 215 -12.97 22.07 -1.39
CA LYS A 215 -11.94 23.06 -1.72
C LYS A 215 -11.12 23.31 -0.46
N LEU A 216 -9.80 23.14 -0.56
CA LEU A 216 -8.90 23.24 0.59
C LEU A 216 -7.68 24.10 0.22
N PRO A 217 -7.52 25.30 0.81
CA PRO A 217 -8.43 25.97 1.75
C PRO A 217 -9.78 26.33 1.09
N GLU A 218 -10.79 26.69 1.88
CA GLU A 218 -12.17 26.92 1.40
C GLU A 218 -12.28 28.04 0.34
N ASP A 219 -11.38 29.02 0.37
CA ASP A 219 -11.26 30.13 -0.57
C ASP A 219 -10.44 29.78 -1.83
N PHE A 220 -9.96 28.55 -1.96
CA PHE A 220 -9.19 28.13 -3.13
C PHE A 220 -10.06 28.04 -4.37
N GLU A 221 -9.82 28.92 -5.32
CA GLU A 221 -10.40 28.84 -6.65
C GLU A 221 -9.36 28.41 -7.70
N ARG A 222 -9.71 27.38 -8.46
CA ARG A 222 -8.96 26.99 -9.65
C ARG A 222 -9.43 27.86 -10.80
N LYS A 223 -8.50 28.54 -11.46
CA LYS A 223 -8.77 29.14 -12.78
C LYS A 223 -9.06 28.01 -13.77
N GLU A 224 -10.31 27.89 -14.19
CA GLU A 224 -10.68 27.04 -15.31
C GLU A 224 -10.22 27.78 -16.57
N ASN A 225 -9.41 27.12 -17.41
CA ASN A 225 -8.91 27.76 -18.61
C ASN A 225 -10.13 28.06 -19.50
N GLU A 226 -10.38 29.35 -19.75
CA GLU A 226 -11.26 29.80 -20.83
C GLU A 226 -10.77 29.12 -22.12
N GLN A 227 -11.58 28.20 -22.65
CA GLN A 227 -11.37 27.56 -23.94
C GLN A 227 -11.98 28.41 -25.05
#